data_AF-A0A9E1IJE9-F1
#
_entry.id   AF-A0A9E1IJE9-F1
#
_cell.length_a   1.000
_cell.length_b   1.000
_cell.length_c   1.000
_cell.angle_alpha   90.00
_cell.angle_beta   90.00
_cell.angle_gamma   90.00
#
_symmetry.space_group_name_H-M   'P 1'
#
loop_
_entity.id
_entity.type
_entity.pdbx_description
1 polymer ?
#
loop_
_entity_poly.entity_id
_entity_poly.type
_entity_poly.pdbx_seq_one_letter_code
_entity_poly.pdbx_strand_id
1 'polypeptide(L)'
;MCFLNEYFPSRTNTGLMSSSNGLVIVRQTMMMSWLLLLGACGDGKMPDGDDGTDADNDGVLTTDDCDDSDDTLGDIAEDTDCDGVLTTDDCDDSDDTLGDIAEDADCDGVLTADDCDDADSYSTTVATDADCDGALTTDDCDDSDDTLGDIAEDADCDGALTTDDCDDSDDTFGVPVPCAGSYTIENNAQLTAAVQCESISGDLTIQGWVTSIDLPCLTFVSGDLDISHNATLTDLTGLDNITTVGGKLYIDNNAALTSIDALANLTYVGSLGIWSNATLTSIDGLSSLTSVDNNLYISNDALTNLDLSSLTSVGGDMELSRNSSLTSLDHLGSLTSIGGDVNIFSNDALTNLDLSSLTSVGGDLNIFDSNTLTSLDGLGSLTSIGGTLFVSFNDALTNLDGLSNLTYVHYLSVGYNATLTSIDGLSSLTSIGGDLDILDNNALTNLTGLDNITTVGGTLYIAYNNALTSLDGLDSLTSIGDLSIANNNSLCLSLVNTFANGVTVVGWMYTGGNNDSC
;
A
#
# COMPACT_ATOMS: atom_id res chain seq x y z
N MET A 1 41.09 -49.05 12.23
CA MET A 1 40.41 -48.61 11.00
C MET A 1 40.88 -47.19 10.77
N CYS A 2 41.76 -46.96 9.79
CA CYS A 2 41.43 -46.49 8.42
C CYS A 2 40.93 -45.04 8.42
N PHE A 3 41.37 -44.06 7.62
CA PHE A 3 42.47 -43.87 6.61
C PHE A 3 42.40 -42.36 6.18
N LEU A 4 43.35 -41.67 5.51
CA LEU A 4 44.71 -41.90 4.94
C LEU A 4 45.31 -40.50 4.59
N ASN A 5 46.63 -40.29 4.76
CA ASN A 5 47.54 -39.42 3.95
C ASN A 5 47.21 -37.92 3.71
N GLU A 6 48.09 -37.00 3.29
CA GLU A 6 49.56 -36.78 3.16
C GLU A 6 49.69 -35.23 2.91
N TYR A 7 50.82 -34.49 2.90
CA TYR A 7 52.10 -34.69 2.20
C TYR A 7 53.14 -33.62 2.67
N PHE A 8 54.43 -33.93 2.60
CA PHE A 8 55.57 -33.03 2.92
C PHE A 8 56.02 -32.16 1.72
N PRO A 9 56.69 -31.00 1.93
CA PRO A 9 58.17 -30.96 1.92
C PRO A 9 58.78 -29.95 2.92
N SER A 10 60.11 -29.73 3.01
CA SER A 10 61.23 -30.59 3.44
C SER A 10 62.57 -29.83 3.30
N ARG A 11 63.43 -29.83 4.35
CA ARG A 11 64.88 -29.43 4.36
C ARG A 11 65.16 -27.91 4.20
N THR A 12 66.27 -27.29 4.66
CA THR A 12 67.63 -27.69 5.15
C THR A 12 68.07 -26.76 6.32
N ASN A 13 68.68 -27.17 7.45
CA ASN A 13 70.00 -27.79 7.73
C ASN A 13 71.19 -26.82 8.05
N THR A 14 71.45 -26.61 9.35
CA THR A 14 72.77 -26.45 10.06
C THR A 14 73.81 -25.36 9.70
N GLY A 15 74.24 -24.57 10.71
CA GLY A 15 75.63 -24.63 11.21
C GLY A 15 76.49 -23.35 11.43
N LEU A 16 77.25 -23.35 12.55
CA LEU A 16 78.62 -22.80 12.79
C LEU A 16 78.87 -21.35 13.34
N MET A 17 79.12 -21.29 14.65
CA MET A 17 80.36 -20.88 15.38
C MET A 17 81.23 -19.63 15.06
N SER A 18 81.78 -19.09 16.17
CA SER A 18 83.07 -18.37 16.38
C SER A 18 83.03 -16.82 16.34
N SER A 19 83.31 -16.12 17.47
CA SER A 19 84.64 -15.68 18.00
C SER A 19 84.97 -14.23 17.57
N SER A 20 85.67 -13.35 18.32
CA SER A 20 86.31 -13.38 19.65
C SER A 20 86.89 -12.01 20.07
N ASN A 21 86.96 -11.75 21.38
CA ASN A 21 88.01 -11.07 22.19
C ASN A 21 88.79 -9.80 21.70
N GLY A 22 88.95 -8.85 22.64
CA GLY A 22 90.05 -7.85 22.66
C GLY A 22 89.77 -6.71 23.66
N LEU A 23 90.07 -6.77 24.96
CA LEU A 23 91.35 -6.86 25.68
C LEU A 23 92.13 -5.51 25.86
N VAL A 24 91.81 -4.81 26.98
CA VAL A 24 92.71 -4.08 27.93
C VAL A 24 93.62 -2.93 27.42
N ILE A 25 93.66 -1.79 28.13
CA ILE A 25 94.88 -1.14 28.76
C ILE A 25 94.67 0.35 29.19
N VAL A 26 94.44 0.55 30.51
CA VAL A 26 95.23 1.40 31.46
C VAL A 26 95.09 2.96 31.52
N ARG A 27 95.22 3.46 32.78
CA ARG A 27 95.51 4.82 33.34
C ARG A 27 94.28 5.70 33.66
N GLN A 28 94.06 6.05 34.94
CA GLN A 28 94.66 7.19 35.70
C GLN A 28 94.28 8.55 35.08
N THR A 29 93.80 9.59 35.81
CA THR A 29 94.03 9.92 37.23
C THR A 29 93.04 11.00 37.74
N MET A 30 92.68 10.92 39.03
CA MET A 30 92.55 12.03 40.02
C MET A 30 91.95 13.43 39.69
N MET A 31 90.93 13.77 40.50
CA MET A 31 90.83 14.96 41.40
C MET A 31 90.32 16.35 40.92
N MET A 32 89.86 17.10 41.95
CA MET A 32 89.54 18.55 42.06
C MET A 32 88.17 19.00 41.51
N SER A 33 87.38 19.85 42.17
CA SER A 33 87.47 20.62 43.46
C SER A 33 86.08 20.69 44.12
N TRP A 34 85.88 20.65 45.45
CA TRP A 34 86.20 21.66 46.49
C TRP A 34 85.51 23.04 46.33
N LEU A 35 84.45 23.27 47.15
CA LEU A 35 84.02 24.48 47.90
C LEU A 35 82.46 24.58 47.92
N LEU A 36 81.74 25.12 48.92
CA LEU A 36 81.88 25.24 50.40
C LEU A 36 80.61 25.98 50.95
N LEU A 37 80.31 25.83 52.25
CA LEU A 37 79.24 26.47 53.07
C LEU A 37 77.83 25.85 52.98
N LEU A 38 77.01 25.77 54.04
CA LEU A 38 77.14 25.73 55.52
C LEU A 38 75.70 25.92 56.04
N GLY A 39 75.15 24.96 56.79
CA GLY A 39 73.85 25.08 57.45
C GLY A 39 73.58 23.82 58.26
N ALA A 40 73.36 23.93 59.57
CA ALA A 40 73.46 22.79 60.49
C ALA A 40 72.23 22.64 61.39
N CYS A 41 71.70 21.41 61.44
CA CYS A 41 71.09 20.66 62.54
C CYS A 41 70.59 19.33 61.93
N GLY A 42 70.78 18.14 62.49
CA GLY A 42 71.39 17.80 63.77
C GLY A 42 70.45 17.00 64.66
N ASP A 43 70.12 15.77 64.27
CA ASP A 43 69.96 14.62 65.17
C ASP A 43 70.12 13.33 64.35
N GLY A 44 70.62 12.27 64.97
CA GLY A 44 71.27 11.17 64.25
C GLY A 44 70.44 9.90 64.05
N LYS A 45 70.76 9.15 62.99
CA LYS A 45 70.64 7.68 62.95
C LYS A 45 72.04 7.04 63.01
N MET A 46 72.09 5.86 63.63
CA MET A 46 73.26 4.97 63.59
C MET A 46 73.29 4.22 62.25
N PRO A 47 74.43 3.64 61.84
CA PRO A 47 74.51 2.93 60.57
C PRO A 47 74.00 1.49 60.74
N ASP A 48 72.88 1.21 60.10
CA ASP A 48 72.66 -0.08 59.45
C ASP A 48 73.08 0.09 57.97
N GLY A 49 73.54 -0.93 57.27
CA GLY A 49 73.73 -2.30 57.72
C GLY A 49 73.72 -3.24 56.52
N ASP A 50 74.81 -3.22 55.74
CA ASP A 50 75.09 -4.14 54.62
C ASP A 50 75.09 -5.61 55.11
N ASP A 51 73.91 -6.16 55.31
CA ASP A 51 73.59 -7.53 54.99
C ASP A 51 72.80 -7.55 53.67
N GLY A 52 72.97 -8.63 52.89
CA GLY A 52 72.30 -8.76 51.60
C GLY A 52 70.87 -9.25 51.78
N THR A 53 70.06 -8.52 52.54
CA THR A 53 68.63 -8.78 52.72
C THR A 53 67.74 -7.61 52.35
N ASP A 54 68.31 -6.49 51.89
CA ASP A 54 67.66 -5.32 51.28
C ASP A 54 68.66 -4.85 50.18
N ALA A 55 68.27 -4.90 48.89
CA ALA A 55 69.23 -4.83 47.78
C ALA A 55 69.41 -3.42 47.20
N ASP A 56 68.35 -2.63 47.13
CA ASP A 56 68.33 -1.27 46.60
C ASP A 56 68.32 -0.19 47.71
N ASN A 57 67.98 -0.55 48.95
CA ASN A 57 67.90 0.27 50.17
C ASN A 57 66.61 1.10 50.32
N ASP A 58 65.47 0.65 49.78
CA ASP A 58 64.14 1.25 50.03
C ASP A 58 63.66 0.99 51.49
N GLY A 59 63.95 -0.19 52.04
CA GLY A 59 63.60 -0.66 53.38
C GLY A 59 62.81 -1.98 53.45
N VAL A 60 62.49 -2.60 52.32
CA VAL A 60 61.87 -3.92 52.15
C VAL A 60 62.95 -5.02 52.21
N LEU A 61 62.54 -6.28 52.40
CA LEU A 61 63.47 -7.41 52.40
C LEU A 61 63.46 -8.15 51.07
N THR A 62 64.63 -8.53 50.52
CA THR A 62 64.82 -9.21 49.20
C THR A 62 64.05 -10.54 48.97
N THR A 63 63.29 -11.04 49.94
CA THR A 63 62.38 -12.20 49.77
C THR A 63 60.93 -11.80 49.59
N ASP A 64 60.64 -10.56 49.96
CA ASP A 64 59.34 -9.94 50.10
C ASP A 64 59.30 -8.64 49.24
N ASP A 65 60.32 -8.42 48.40
CA ASP A 65 60.60 -7.25 47.54
C ASP A 65 60.15 -7.54 46.09
N CYS A 66 59.54 -6.55 45.43
CA CYS A 66 59.06 -6.64 44.06
C CYS A 66 60.18 -6.57 42.99
N ASP A 67 61.15 -5.66 43.12
CA ASP A 67 62.37 -5.64 42.30
C ASP A 67 63.54 -5.08 43.12
N ASP A 68 64.37 -6.02 43.64
CA ASP A 68 65.72 -5.90 44.23
C ASP A 68 66.70 -4.93 43.52
N SER A 69 66.28 -4.22 42.46
CA SER A 69 67.05 -3.25 41.69
C SER A 69 66.37 -1.91 41.40
N ASP A 70 65.14 -1.64 41.88
CA ASP A 70 64.40 -0.37 41.72
C ASP A 70 63.77 0.10 43.04
N ASP A 71 64.39 1.13 43.67
CA ASP A 71 64.04 1.69 44.99
C ASP A 71 62.70 2.46 45.04
N THR A 72 61.79 2.14 44.11
CA THR A 72 60.45 2.70 43.97
C THR A 72 59.33 1.66 43.87
N LEU A 73 59.65 0.38 43.65
CA LEU A 73 58.69 -0.74 43.72
C LEU A 73 58.70 -1.34 45.13
N GLY A 74 57.52 -1.66 45.68
CA GLY A 74 57.33 -1.92 47.10
C GLY A 74 57.51 -3.38 47.55
N ASP A 75 56.80 -3.75 48.63
CA ASP A 75 56.76 -5.12 49.13
C ASP A 75 55.60 -5.93 48.52
N ILE A 76 55.85 -7.23 48.30
CA ILE A 76 54.92 -8.19 47.69
C ILE A 76 53.63 -8.45 48.49
N ALA A 77 53.46 -7.76 49.62
CA ALA A 77 52.30 -7.86 50.51
C ALA A 77 51.42 -6.61 50.48
N GLU A 78 51.89 -5.49 49.91
CA GLU A 78 51.11 -4.30 49.60
C GLU A 78 50.86 -4.13 48.08
N ASP A 79 51.67 -4.75 47.22
CA ASP A 79 51.60 -4.85 45.73
C ASP A 79 51.86 -6.34 45.36
N THR A 80 50.90 -7.10 44.82
CA THR A 80 51.04 -8.59 44.77
C THR A 80 51.65 -9.13 43.48
N ASP A 81 51.48 -8.45 42.36
CA ASP A 81 52.03 -8.84 41.06
C ASP A 81 53.26 -8.01 40.63
N CYS A 82 53.53 -6.91 41.35
CA CYS A 82 54.70 -6.04 41.23
C CYS A 82 54.71 -5.10 40.02
N ASP A 83 53.53 -4.61 39.62
CA ASP A 83 53.41 -3.58 38.56
C ASP A 83 53.62 -2.13 39.07
N GLY A 84 53.54 -1.92 40.39
CA GLY A 84 53.65 -0.62 41.06
C GLY A 84 52.33 -0.06 41.61
N VAL A 85 51.22 -0.78 41.44
CA VAL A 85 49.90 -0.49 42.02
C VAL A 85 49.74 -1.19 43.37
N LEU A 86 49.03 -0.55 44.32
CA LEU A 86 48.73 -1.19 45.60
C LEU A 86 47.54 -2.13 45.46
N THR A 87 47.62 -3.34 46.01
CA THR A 87 46.57 -4.39 46.13
C THR A 87 45.17 -3.95 46.60
N THR A 88 45.01 -2.74 47.14
CA THR A 88 43.69 -2.19 47.50
C THR A 88 43.04 -1.39 46.38
N ASP A 89 43.86 -0.95 45.44
CA ASP A 89 43.59 -0.05 44.34
C ASP A 89 43.92 -0.76 42.99
N ASP A 90 44.30 -2.04 43.01
CA ASP A 90 44.65 -2.93 41.88
C ASP A 90 43.40 -3.61 41.30
N CYS A 91 43.37 -3.76 39.97
CA CYS A 91 42.33 -4.44 39.21
C CYS A 91 42.40 -5.98 39.25
N ASP A 92 43.59 -6.59 39.20
CA ASP A 92 43.82 -8.02 39.40
C ASP A 92 45.23 -8.25 39.96
N ASP A 93 45.33 -8.50 41.29
CA ASP A 93 46.50 -8.93 42.09
C ASP A 93 47.33 -10.11 41.49
N SER A 94 47.07 -10.56 40.26
CA SER A 94 47.74 -11.64 39.55
C SER A 94 48.05 -11.41 38.07
N ASP A 95 47.83 -10.20 37.51
CA ASP A 95 48.15 -9.83 36.13
C ASP A 95 48.85 -8.45 36.05
N ASP A 96 50.19 -8.48 35.94
CA ASP A 96 51.14 -7.35 35.94
C ASP A 96 51.00 -6.35 34.75
N THR A 97 49.82 -6.35 34.13
CA THR A 97 49.44 -5.53 33.00
C THR A 97 48.07 -4.86 33.14
N LEU A 98 47.28 -5.14 34.20
CA LEU A 98 45.90 -4.66 34.34
C LEU A 98 45.73 -3.32 35.10
N GLY A 99 46.73 -2.85 35.85
CA GLY A 99 46.78 -1.49 36.39
C GLY A 99 45.79 -1.19 37.53
N ASP A 100 45.52 0.10 37.76
CA ASP A 100 44.76 0.58 38.93
C ASP A 100 43.27 0.89 38.65
N ILE A 101 42.42 0.66 39.66
CA ILE A 101 40.98 0.90 39.65
C ILE A 101 40.58 2.39 39.54
N ALA A 102 41.56 3.28 39.42
CA ALA A 102 41.36 4.72 39.26
C ALA A 102 41.67 5.20 37.83
N GLU A 103 42.34 4.40 37.01
CA GLU A 103 42.52 4.58 35.57
C GLU A 103 41.77 3.53 34.72
N ASP A 104 41.25 2.44 35.29
CA ASP A 104 40.28 1.46 34.72
C ASP A 104 39.32 0.99 35.83
N ALA A 105 38.10 1.51 35.93
CA ALA A 105 37.29 1.33 37.16
C ALA A 105 36.41 0.06 37.19
N ASP A 106 36.31 -0.70 36.10
CA ASP A 106 35.62 -1.99 36.06
C ASP A 106 36.52 -3.20 35.76
N CYS A 107 37.78 -2.93 35.41
CA CYS A 107 38.89 -3.87 35.27
C CYS A 107 38.77 -4.81 34.07
N ASP A 108 38.41 -4.27 32.91
CA ASP A 108 38.35 -5.00 31.63
C ASP A 108 39.62 -4.83 30.76
N GLY A 109 40.50 -3.89 31.10
CA GLY A 109 41.72 -3.52 30.37
C GLY A 109 41.56 -2.31 29.43
N VAL A 110 40.43 -1.62 29.44
CA VAL A 110 40.20 -0.32 28.80
C VAL A 110 40.28 0.78 29.87
N LEU A 111 41.08 1.82 29.61
CA LEU A 111 41.20 2.92 30.56
C LEU A 111 39.91 3.75 30.60
N THR A 112 39.52 4.24 31.79
CA THR A 112 38.37 5.15 32.07
C THR A 112 38.24 6.35 31.12
N ALA A 113 39.32 6.76 30.46
CA ALA A 113 39.32 7.87 29.50
C ALA A 113 38.94 7.46 28.05
N ASP A 114 39.04 6.17 27.74
CA ASP A 114 38.77 5.53 26.45
C ASP A 114 37.58 4.54 26.52
N ASP A 115 36.98 4.32 27.69
CA ASP A 115 35.76 3.54 27.93
C ASP A 115 34.49 4.43 27.90
N CYS A 116 33.38 3.86 27.41
CA CYS A 116 32.05 4.43 27.36
C CYS A 116 31.22 4.25 28.65
N ASP A 117 31.39 3.15 29.41
CA ASP A 117 30.75 2.97 30.72
C ASP A 117 31.65 2.16 31.65
N ASP A 118 32.56 2.90 32.30
CA ASP A 118 33.58 2.57 33.33
C ASP A 118 32.98 1.93 34.61
N ALA A 119 31.97 1.08 34.43
CA ALA A 119 31.19 0.35 35.42
C ALA A 119 30.53 -0.94 34.86
N ASP A 120 30.67 -1.23 33.56
CA ASP A 120 30.23 -2.47 32.90
C ASP A 120 31.28 -2.96 31.89
N SER A 121 32.04 -3.99 32.30
CA SER A 121 33.16 -4.64 31.59
C SER A 121 32.79 -5.37 30.27
N TYR A 122 31.69 -4.95 29.65
CA TYR A 122 31.18 -5.35 28.35
C TYR A 122 30.84 -4.13 27.48
N SER A 123 31.15 -2.92 27.95
CA SER A 123 30.95 -1.66 27.24
C SER A 123 31.80 -1.58 25.97
N THR A 124 31.50 -0.57 25.18
CA THR A 124 32.25 -0.19 23.98
C THR A 124 33.39 0.77 24.35
N THR A 125 34.39 0.88 23.48
CA THR A 125 35.42 1.93 23.65
C THR A 125 35.03 3.18 22.90
N VAL A 126 35.38 4.36 23.42
CA VAL A 126 35.26 5.70 22.78
C VAL A 126 35.91 5.74 21.38
N ALA A 127 36.84 4.82 21.10
CA ALA A 127 37.49 4.67 19.80
C ALA A 127 36.69 3.85 18.76
N THR A 128 35.61 3.21 19.19
CA THR A 128 34.75 2.32 18.39
C THR A 128 33.27 2.66 18.44
N ASP A 129 32.85 3.44 19.42
CA ASP A 129 31.52 3.98 19.72
C ASP A 129 31.81 5.38 20.28
N ALA A 130 31.51 6.46 19.55
CA ALA A 130 32.16 7.75 19.76
C ALA A 130 31.40 8.70 20.71
N ASP A 131 30.11 8.47 20.89
CA ASP A 131 29.22 9.18 21.82
C ASP A 131 28.66 8.29 22.93
N CYS A 132 28.92 6.98 22.88
CA CYS A 132 28.68 5.99 23.92
C CYS A 132 27.20 5.59 24.09
N ASP A 133 26.47 5.47 22.98
CA ASP A 133 25.07 5.00 22.98
C ASP A 133 24.92 3.46 22.82
N GLY A 134 25.99 2.78 22.41
CA GLY A 134 26.06 1.34 22.14
C GLY A 134 26.12 0.96 20.66
N ALA A 135 25.94 1.92 19.74
CA ALA A 135 26.22 1.76 18.32
C ALA A 135 27.73 1.77 18.05
N LEU A 136 28.17 0.96 17.08
CA LEU A 136 29.56 1.05 16.62
C LEU A 136 29.65 2.13 15.55
N THR A 137 30.62 3.06 15.65
CA THR A 137 31.03 4.10 14.67
C THR A 137 31.10 3.73 13.17
N THR A 138 30.96 2.45 12.80
CA THR A 138 30.83 1.99 11.41
C THR A 138 29.40 1.79 10.94
N ASP A 139 28.51 1.59 11.90
CA ASP A 139 27.08 1.28 11.79
C ASP A 139 26.23 2.33 12.55
N ASP A 140 26.85 3.39 13.09
CA ASP A 140 26.24 4.53 13.81
C ASP A 140 25.75 5.61 12.81
N CYS A 141 24.64 6.28 13.16
CA CYS A 141 24.06 7.37 12.39
C CYS A 141 24.75 8.74 12.55
N ASP A 142 25.21 9.09 13.75
CA ASP A 142 26.07 10.25 14.02
C ASP A 142 26.87 10.00 15.30
N ASP A 143 28.15 9.62 15.12
CA ASP A 143 29.27 9.53 16.10
C ASP A 143 29.42 10.71 17.12
N SER A 144 28.46 11.62 17.23
CA SER A 144 28.43 12.77 18.12
C SER A 144 27.06 13.13 18.73
N ASP A 145 26.02 12.31 18.55
CA ASP A 145 24.66 12.51 19.10
C ASP A 145 24.05 11.17 19.60
N ASP A 146 24.18 10.95 20.92
CA ASP A 146 23.79 9.76 21.71
C ASP A 146 22.29 9.40 21.70
N THR A 147 21.55 9.91 20.72
CA THR A 147 20.12 9.75 20.54
C THR A 147 19.70 9.27 19.16
N LEU A 148 20.62 9.15 18.18
CA LEU A 148 20.31 8.73 16.81
C LEU A 148 20.50 7.23 16.55
N GLY A 149 21.35 6.51 17.30
CA GLY A 149 21.45 5.05 17.23
C GLY A 149 22.07 4.50 15.94
N ASP A 150 21.78 3.23 15.63
CA ASP A 150 22.42 2.49 14.54
C ASP A 150 21.62 2.47 13.22
N ILE A 151 22.34 2.34 12.11
CA ILE A 151 21.82 2.27 10.73
C ILE A 151 20.97 1.01 10.44
N ALA A 152 20.87 0.09 11.40
CA ALA A 152 20.04 -1.11 11.29
C ALA A 152 18.67 -0.91 11.94
N GLU A 153 18.53 0.05 12.86
CA GLU A 153 17.27 0.50 13.45
C GLU A 153 16.72 1.77 12.76
N ASP A 154 17.56 2.71 12.28
CA ASP A 154 17.23 3.92 11.50
C ASP A 154 18.09 3.98 10.21
N ALA A 155 17.52 3.68 9.04
CA ALA A 155 18.33 3.34 7.85
C ALA A 155 18.88 4.54 7.05
N ASP A 156 18.35 5.73 7.25
CA ASP A 156 18.83 6.97 6.62
C ASP A 156 19.16 8.10 7.62
N CYS A 157 19.01 7.83 8.92
CA CYS A 157 19.54 8.61 10.03
C CYS A 157 18.87 9.97 10.25
N ASP A 158 17.54 10.03 10.10
CA ASP A 158 16.76 11.25 10.36
C ASP A 158 16.08 11.28 11.74
N GLY A 159 16.23 10.22 12.54
CA GLY A 159 15.65 10.04 13.87
C GLY A 159 14.30 9.29 13.85
N ALA A 160 13.93 8.66 12.75
CA ALA A 160 12.81 7.75 12.65
C ALA A 160 13.27 6.30 12.44
N LEU A 161 12.85 5.42 13.34
CA LEU A 161 13.12 3.99 13.19
C LEU A 161 12.51 3.47 11.88
N THR A 162 13.23 2.62 11.16
CA THR A 162 12.82 1.89 9.93
C THR A 162 11.47 1.16 9.99
N THR A 163 10.90 0.99 11.18
CA THR A 163 9.56 0.39 11.37
C THR A 163 8.42 1.41 11.44
N ASP A 164 8.75 2.67 11.72
CA ASP A 164 7.85 3.81 11.86
C ASP A 164 8.04 4.85 10.73
N ASP A 165 9.16 4.79 9.99
CA ASP A 165 9.38 5.60 8.79
C ASP A 165 8.71 5.05 7.52
N CYS A 166 8.50 5.94 6.54
CA CYS A 166 7.85 5.69 5.25
C CYS A 166 8.80 5.57 4.07
N ASP A 167 10.05 6.03 4.17
CA ASP A 167 11.05 6.04 3.09
C ASP A 167 12.48 6.10 3.65
N ASP A 168 12.95 4.95 4.19
CA ASP A 168 14.31 4.53 4.60
C ASP A 168 15.47 4.85 3.59
N SER A 169 15.38 5.93 2.81
CA SER A 169 16.30 6.28 1.73
C SER A 169 16.48 7.78 1.47
N ASP A 170 15.84 8.66 2.25
CA ASP A 170 15.91 10.12 2.14
C ASP A 170 15.84 10.78 3.55
N ASP A 171 17.04 11.07 4.08
CA ASP A 171 17.37 11.72 5.37
C ASP A 171 16.67 13.06 5.68
N THR A 172 15.73 13.49 4.84
CA THR A 172 14.91 14.69 5.02
C THR A 172 13.49 14.41 5.49
N PHE A 173 13.10 13.15 5.71
CA PHE A 173 11.74 12.78 6.10
C PHE A 173 11.53 12.68 7.60
N GLY A 174 11.57 11.49 8.16
CA GLY A 174 11.34 11.23 9.57
C GLY A 174 9.87 11.27 9.97
N VAL A 175 9.63 10.94 11.24
CA VAL A 175 8.37 10.37 11.74
C VAL A 175 7.12 11.03 11.11
N PRO A 176 6.33 10.28 10.30
CA PRO A 176 5.20 10.80 9.56
C PRO A 176 4.20 11.60 10.40
N VAL A 177 3.71 12.73 9.84
CA VAL A 177 2.87 13.68 10.59
C VAL A 177 1.45 13.85 10.02
N PRO A 178 0.42 14.00 10.88
CA PRO A 178 -0.92 14.41 10.45
C PRO A 178 -0.96 15.87 9.96
N CYS A 179 -1.29 16.05 8.69
CA CYS A 179 -1.29 17.34 7.99
C CYS A 179 -2.65 18.07 8.02
N ALA A 180 -2.58 19.39 8.26
CA ALA A 180 -3.73 20.25 8.49
C ALA A 180 -4.18 21.02 7.22
N GLY A 181 -5.44 20.84 6.81
CA GLY A 181 -6.04 21.58 5.69
C GLY A 181 -5.92 20.88 4.34
N SER A 182 -6.19 21.62 3.25
CA SER A 182 -6.17 21.12 1.87
C SER A 182 -4.90 21.57 1.13
N TYR A 183 -4.40 20.71 0.25
CA TYR A 183 -3.18 20.89 -0.54
C TYR A 183 -3.50 20.95 -2.04
N THR A 184 -2.79 21.81 -2.77
CA THR A 184 -2.89 21.89 -4.24
C THR A 184 -1.50 21.92 -4.84
N ILE A 185 -1.18 20.88 -5.60
CA ILE A 185 0.12 20.60 -6.20
C ILE A 185 -0.05 20.76 -7.70
N GLU A 186 0.52 21.84 -8.26
CA GLU A 186 0.43 22.16 -9.70
C GLU A 186 1.69 21.69 -10.48
N ASN A 187 2.74 21.28 -9.76
CA ASN A 187 4.01 20.77 -10.25
C ASN A 187 4.81 20.09 -9.12
N ASN A 188 5.79 19.26 -9.47
CA ASN A 188 6.58 18.47 -8.51
C ASN A 188 7.26 19.26 -7.38
N ALA A 189 7.65 20.53 -7.58
CA ALA A 189 8.29 21.30 -6.52
C ALA A 189 7.35 21.62 -5.33
N GLN A 190 6.05 21.39 -5.48
CA GLN A 190 5.05 21.55 -4.43
C GLN A 190 4.76 20.25 -3.65
N LEU A 191 5.27 19.08 -4.08
CA LEU A 191 5.16 17.82 -3.32
C LEU A 191 5.83 17.91 -1.95
N THR A 192 6.94 18.64 -1.86
CA THR A 192 7.65 18.96 -0.60
C THR A 192 6.77 19.59 0.49
N ALA A 193 5.61 20.15 0.15
CA ALA A 193 4.67 20.68 1.14
C ALA A 193 3.84 19.58 1.83
N ALA A 194 3.78 18.37 1.26
CA ALA A 194 2.93 17.27 1.70
C ALA A 194 3.66 15.92 1.86
N VAL A 195 4.98 15.86 1.64
CA VAL A 195 5.74 14.61 1.55
C VAL A 195 5.77 13.81 2.87
N GLN A 196 6.02 14.48 4.01
CA GLN A 196 5.95 13.89 5.36
C GLN A 196 4.51 13.63 5.86
N CYS A 197 3.47 13.83 5.05
CA CYS A 197 2.09 13.73 5.54
C CYS A 197 1.63 12.27 5.65
N GLU A 198 1.58 11.73 6.87
CA GLU A 198 0.91 10.45 7.18
C GLU A 198 -0.58 10.49 6.75
N SER A 199 -1.22 11.63 6.98
CA SER A 199 -2.62 11.86 6.65
C SER A 199 -2.92 13.32 6.33
N ILE A 200 -3.92 13.58 5.47
CA ILE A 200 -4.37 14.93 5.11
C ILE A 200 -5.81 15.13 5.58
N SER A 201 -6.02 16.11 6.45
CA SER A 201 -7.35 16.41 7.03
C SER A 201 -8.32 17.18 6.12
N GLY A 202 -7.82 17.73 5.00
CA GLY A 202 -8.62 18.34 3.94
C GLY A 202 -8.52 17.56 2.62
N ASP A 203 -8.55 18.29 1.52
CA ASP A 203 -8.47 17.74 0.16
C ASP A 203 -7.02 17.75 -0.35
N LEU A 204 -6.66 16.81 -1.23
CA LEU A 204 -5.40 16.80 -1.96
C LEU A 204 -5.68 16.86 -3.47
N THR A 205 -5.31 17.97 -4.11
CA THR A 205 -5.42 18.15 -5.56
C THR A 205 -4.05 18.10 -6.21
N ILE A 206 -3.80 17.15 -7.10
CA ILE A 206 -2.57 16.96 -7.88
C ILE A 206 -2.90 17.20 -9.36
N GLN A 207 -2.47 18.34 -9.92
CA GLN A 207 -2.86 18.74 -11.27
C GLN A 207 -1.77 19.47 -12.06
N GLY A 208 -2.01 19.66 -13.37
CA GLY A 208 -1.19 20.52 -14.22
C GLY A 208 0.06 19.83 -14.79
N TRP A 209 1.22 20.06 -14.19
CA TRP A 209 2.53 19.67 -14.75
C TRP A 209 3.29 18.66 -13.88
N VAL A 210 2.58 17.88 -13.07
CA VAL A 210 3.19 16.82 -12.26
C VAL A 210 3.61 15.65 -13.16
N THR A 211 4.84 15.14 -12.96
CA THR A 211 5.42 14.04 -13.74
C THR A 211 5.53 12.73 -12.97
N SER A 212 5.55 12.81 -11.64
CA SER A 212 5.56 11.71 -10.67
C SER A 212 4.85 12.19 -9.41
N ILE A 213 4.18 11.29 -8.70
CA ILE A 213 3.78 11.54 -7.31
C ILE A 213 4.90 11.02 -6.41
N ASP A 214 5.02 11.60 -5.22
CA ASP A 214 6.10 11.32 -4.27
C ASP A 214 5.59 11.73 -2.88
N LEU A 215 4.78 10.86 -2.28
CA LEU A 215 4.08 11.06 -1.01
C LEU A 215 4.08 9.73 -0.21
N PRO A 216 5.26 9.10 0.02
CA PRO A 216 5.36 7.69 0.46
C PRO A 216 4.61 7.41 1.77
N CYS A 217 4.54 8.40 2.66
CA CYS A 217 3.92 8.30 3.98
C CYS A 217 2.38 8.37 3.95
N LEU A 218 1.75 8.76 2.83
CA LEU A 218 0.33 9.13 2.80
C LEU A 218 -0.61 7.92 2.86
N THR A 219 -1.13 7.63 4.06
CA THR A 219 -2.06 6.53 4.30
C THR A 219 -3.55 6.92 4.17
N PHE A 220 -3.89 8.20 4.40
CA PHE A 220 -5.27 8.66 4.51
C PHE A 220 -5.48 10.10 4.04
N VAL A 221 -6.48 10.32 3.16
CA VAL A 221 -7.01 11.66 2.85
C VAL A 221 -8.44 11.76 3.36
N SER A 222 -8.73 12.71 4.25
CA SER A 222 -10.07 12.87 4.83
C SER A 222 -11.06 13.58 3.91
N GLY A 223 -10.58 14.43 3.01
CA GLY A 223 -11.38 15.11 1.98
C GLY A 223 -11.31 14.40 0.63
N ASP A 224 -11.39 15.18 -0.45
CA ASP A 224 -11.26 14.67 -1.82
C ASP A 224 -9.78 14.49 -2.22
N LEU A 225 -9.46 13.39 -2.92
CA LEU A 225 -8.21 13.18 -3.65
C LEU A 225 -8.48 13.32 -5.16
N ASP A 226 -8.05 14.44 -5.73
CA ASP A 226 -8.25 14.81 -7.15
C ASP A 226 -6.90 14.77 -7.87
N ILE A 227 -6.67 13.76 -8.70
CA ILE A 227 -5.46 13.58 -9.50
C ILE A 227 -5.87 13.82 -10.96
N SER A 228 -5.79 15.06 -11.43
CA SER A 228 -6.35 15.40 -12.74
C SER A 228 -5.51 16.32 -13.61
N HIS A 229 -5.71 16.22 -14.93
CA HIS A 229 -5.09 17.10 -15.93
C HIS A 229 -3.54 17.03 -15.99
N ASN A 230 -2.91 15.97 -15.47
CA ASN A 230 -1.45 15.78 -15.56
C ASN A 230 -1.09 15.08 -16.88
N ALA A 231 -0.73 15.88 -17.90
CA ALA A 231 -0.50 15.38 -19.25
C ALA A 231 0.71 14.44 -19.41
N THR A 232 1.58 14.35 -18.40
CA THR A 232 2.86 13.62 -18.42
C THR A 232 3.01 12.57 -17.33
N LEU A 233 2.07 12.48 -16.37
CA LEU A 233 2.09 11.50 -15.29
C LEU A 233 1.79 10.11 -15.87
N THR A 234 2.68 9.13 -15.63
CA THR A 234 2.61 7.78 -16.23
C THR A 234 1.96 6.73 -15.35
N ASP A 235 2.00 6.95 -14.04
CA ASP A 235 1.57 6.05 -12.98
C ASP A 235 1.34 6.86 -11.69
N LEU A 236 0.86 6.20 -10.63
CA LEU A 236 0.57 6.83 -9.33
C LEU A 236 1.53 6.37 -8.23
N THR A 237 2.74 5.89 -8.58
CA THR A 237 3.79 5.51 -7.60
C THR A 237 4.03 6.65 -6.62
N GLY A 238 4.27 6.33 -5.35
CA GLY A 238 4.31 7.31 -4.26
C GLY A 238 2.93 7.57 -3.64
N LEU A 239 1.93 6.72 -3.91
CA LEU A 239 0.66 6.62 -3.17
C LEU A 239 0.43 5.20 -2.62
N ASP A 240 1.47 4.36 -2.63
CA ASP A 240 1.42 2.92 -2.40
C ASP A 240 0.84 2.52 -1.03
N ASN A 241 0.95 3.42 -0.04
CA ASN A 241 0.44 3.22 1.31
C ASN A 241 -1.00 3.74 1.54
N ILE A 242 -1.67 4.32 0.54
CA ILE A 242 -3.00 4.90 0.73
C ILE A 242 -4.07 3.81 0.93
N THR A 243 -4.74 3.84 2.09
CA THR A 243 -5.75 2.84 2.47
C THR A 243 -7.18 3.33 2.35
N THR A 244 -7.38 4.66 2.46
CA THR A 244 -8.69 5.28 2.64
C THR A 244 -8.73 6.70 2.04
N VAL A 245 -9.77 7.01 1.25
CA VAL A 245 -10.13 8.39 0.88
C VAL A 245 -11.53 8.70 1.41
N GLY A 246 -11.65 9.62 2.37
CA GLY A 246 -12.90 9.96 3.05
C GLY A 246 -13.93 10.62 2.12
N GLY A 247 -13.46 11.46 1.19
CA GLY A 247 -14.25 12.09 0.13
C GLY A 247 -14.17 11.33 -1.19
N LYS A 248 -14.02 12.06 -2.29
CA LYS A 248 -13.96 11.51 -3.65
C LYS A 248 -12.53 11.18 -4.03
N LEU A 249 -12.29 10.00 -4.60
CA LEU A 249 -11.11 9.74 -5.43
C LEU A 249 -11.48 10.00 -6.89
N TYR A 250 -10.95 11.08 -7.46
CA TYR A 250 -11.08 11.42 -8.88
C TYR A 250 -9.74 11.33 -9.59
N ILE A 251 -9.70 10.57 -10.69
CA ILE A 251 -8.51 10.40 -11.53
C ILE A 251 -8.93 10.70 -12.97
N ASP A 252 -8.63 11.89 -13.49
CA ASP A 252 -9.14 12.28 -14.81
C ASP A 252 -8.23 13.16 -15.69
N ASN A 253 -8.40 13.05 -17.01
CA ASN A 253 -7.61 13.81 -17.99
C ASN A 253 -6.07 13.64 -17.88
N ASN A 254 -5.58 12.56 -17.26
CA ASN A 254 -4.15 12.24 -17.22
C ASN A 254 -3.76 11.45 -18.48
N ALA A 255 -3.43 12.18 -19.54
CA ALA A 255 -3.32 11.65 -20.91
C ALA A 255 -2.16 10.65 -21.15
N ALA A 256 -1.22 10.52 -20.21
CA ALA A 256 -0.11 9.57 -20.25
C ALA A 256 -0.21 8.46 -19.19
N LEU A 257 -1.26 8.47 -18.35
CA LEU A 257 -1.43 7.54 -17.24
C LEU A 257 -1.70 6.13 -17.77
N THR A 258 -0.90 5.15 -17.33
CA THR A 258 -0.94 3.76 -17.80
C THR A 258 -1.22 2.75 -16.70
N SER A 259 -0.92 3.10 -15.44
CA SER A 259 -1.15 2.27 -14.26
C SER A 259 -1.69 3.12 -13.11
N ILE A 260 -2.49 2.49 -12.25
CA ILE A 260 -2.90 3.02 -10.93
C ILE A 260 -2.57 2.01 -9.82
N ASP A 261 -1.61 1.10 -10.07
CA ASP A 261 -1.37 -0.09 -9.22
C ASP A 261 -0.90 0.26 -7.80
N ALA A 262 -0.34 1.46 -7.60
CA ALA A 262 -0.05 2.03 -6.28
C ALA A 262 -1.30 2.13 -5.38
N LEU A 263 -2.52 2.14 -5.93
CA LEU A 263 -3.74 2.15 -5.13
C LEU A 263 -4.12 0.77 -4.57
N ALA A 264 -3.28 -0.27 -4.72
CA ALA A 264 -3.58 -1.66 -4.34
C ALA A 264 -4.00 -1.85 -2.87
N ASN A 265 -3.63 -0.93 -1.98
CA ASN A 265 -3.99 -0.96 -0.55
C ASN A 265 -5.29 -0.18 -0.24
N LEU A 266 -5.90 0.49 -1.22
CA LEU A 266 -7.10 1.31 -1.05
C LEU A 266 -8.35 0.43 -0.84
N THR A 267 -8.87 0.43 0.39
CA THR A 267 -10.01 -0.42 0.79
C THR A 267 -11.35 0.31 0.83
N TYR A 268 -11.34 1.65 0.89
CA TYR A 268 -12.52 2.49 1.02
C TYR A 268 -12.37 3.82 0.28
N VAL A 269 -13.44 4.25 -0.41
CA VAL A 269 -13.60 5.64 -0.90
C VAL A 269 -15.02 6.16 -0.69
N GLY A 270 -15.16 7.45 -0.40
CA GLY A 270 -16.47 8.13 -0.36
C GLY A 270 -17.15 8.22 -1.73
N SER A 271 -16.38 8.41 -2.82
CA SER A 271 -16.83 8.23 -4.21
C SER A 271 -15.63 7.84 -5.08
N LEU A 272 -15.85 7.08 -6.15
CA LEU A 272 -14.83 6.77 -7.14
C LEU A 272 -15.21 7.36 -8.50
N GLY A 273 -14.28 8.05 -9.14
CA GLY A 273 -14.42 8.47 -10.53
C GLY A 273 -13.10 8.37 -11.28
N ILE A 274 -13.07 7.58 -12.35
CA ILE A 274 -11.88 7.44 -13.22
C ILE A 274 -12.33 7.63 -14.66
N TRP A 275 -11.98 8.76 -15.29
CA TRP A 275 -12.43 9.05 -16.66
C TRP A 275 -11.42 9.82 -17.51
N SER A 276 -11.52 9.67 -18.82
CA SER A 276 -10.69 10.44 -19.79
C SER A 276 -9.17 10.26 -19.64
N ASN A 277 -8.70 9.17 -19.03
CA ASN A 277 -7.29 8.77 -19.02
C ASN A 277 -7.01 7.93 -20.27
N ALA A 278 -6.58 8.60 -21.35
CA ALA A 278 -6.58 8.04 -22.72
C ALA A 278 -5.71 6.79 -22.93
N THR A 279 -4.78 6.50 -22.02
CA THR A 279 -3.82 5.39 -22.09
C THR A 279 -4.02 4.33 -20.99
N LEU A 280 -4.99 4.52 -20.08
CA LEU A 280 -5.20 3.64 -18.93
C LEU A 280 -5.96 2.38 -19.38
N THR A 281 -5.27 1.24 -19.38
CA THR A 281 -5.82 -0.04 -19.88
C THR A 281 -6.38 -0.95 -18.81
N SER A 282 -6.13 -0.65 -17.53
CA SER A 282 -6.56 -1.44 -16.36
C SER A 282 -6.81 -0.52 -15.17
N ILE A 283 -7.69 -0.95 -14.24
CA ILE A 283 -7.84 -0.36 -12.90
C ILE A 283 -7.60 -1.40 -11.78
N ASP A 284 -6.84 -2.46 -12.05
CA ASP A 284 -6.71 -3.62 -11.14
C ASP A 284 -6.01 -3.30 -9.81
N GLY A 285 -5.31 -2.17 -9.76
CA GLY A 285 -4.89 -1.49 -8.52
C GLY A 285 -6.04 -1.17 -7.56
N LEU A 286 -7.31 -1.36 -7.91
CA LEU A 286 -8.47 -1.19 -7.03
C LEU A 286 -9.13 -2.52 -6.62
N SER A 287 -8.50 -3.65 -6.89
CA SER A 287 -9.01 -4.99 -6.54
C SER A 287 -9.26 -5.20 -5.03
N SER A 288 -8.62 -4.41 -4.16
CA SER A 288 -8.85 -4.39 -2.69
C SER A 288 -10.03 -3.51 -2.24
N LEU A 289 -10.64 -2.72 -3.13
CA LEU A 289 -11.69 -1.76 -2.78
C LEU A 289 -12.99 -2.48 -2.37
N THR A 290 -13.43 -2.28 -1.12
CA THR A 290 -14.54 -3.06 -0.53
C THR A 290 -15.91 -2.36 -0.60
N SER A 291 -15.91 -1.02 -0.56
CA SER A 291 -17.11 -0.18 -0.57
C SER A 291 -16.86 1.16 -1.26
N VAL A 292 -17.89 1.67 -1.93
CA VAL A 292 -18.00 3.06 -2.41
C VAL A 292 -19.27 3.66 -1.79
N ASP A 293 -19.12 4.63 -0.89
CA ASP A 293 -20.26 5.13 -0.09
C ASP A 293 -21.29 5.94 -0.89
N ASN A 294 -20.86 6.57 -1.99
CA ASN A 294 -21.72 7.31 -2.92
C ASN A 294 -21.53 6.75 -4.34
N ASN A 295 -21.00 7.54 -5.28
CA ASN A 295 -21.04 7.20 -6.70
C ASN A 295 -19.76 6.51 -7.20
N LEU A 296 -19.92 5.58 -8.13
CA LEU A 296 -18.88 4.90 -8.90
C LEU A 296 -19.01 5.28 -10.37
N TYR A 297 -18.00 5.92 -10.96
CA TYR A 297 -18.01 6.36 -12.36
C TYR A 297 -16.73 5.96 -13.10
N ILE A 298 -16.82 5.08 -14.10
CA ILE A 298 -15.66 4.60 -14.88
C ILE A 298 -15.89 4.83 -16.38
N SER A 299 -15.06 5.67 -16.99
CA SER A 299 -15.15 6.04 -18.41
C SER A 299 -13.80 6.29 -19.09
N ASN A 300 -13.12 5.22 -19.52
CA ASN A 300 -11.85 5.28 -20.25
C ASN A 300 -11.88 4.38 -21.49
N ASP A 301 -11.71 4.99 -22.68
CA ASP A 301 -11.83 4.33 -23.99
C ASP A 301 -10.89 3.12 -24.17
N ALA A 302 -9.68 3.22 -23.60
CA ALA A 302 -8.63 2.21 -23.65
C ALA A 302 -8.76 1.10 -22.58
N LEU A 303 -9.75 1.18 -21.68
CA LEU A 303 -9.88 0.23 -20.56
C LEU A 303 -10.19 -1.17 -21.08
N THR A 304 -9.36 -2.15 -20.71
CA THR A 304 -9.50 -3.57 -21.08
C THR A 304 -9.71 -4.49 -19.88
N ASN A 305 -9.30 -4.07 -18.68
CA ASN A 305 -9.58 -4.78 -17.45
C ASN A 305 -10.19 -3.85 -16.39
N LEU A 306 -11.06 -4.41 -15.55
CA LEU A 306 -11.82 -3.72 -14.52
C LEU A 306 -11.94 -4.66 -13.31
N ASP A 307 -10.84 -4.91 -12.58
CA ASP A 307 -10.90 -5.70 -11.36
C ASP A 307 -11.36 -4.85 -10.15
N LEU A 308 -12.62 -5.05 -9.76
CA LEU A 308 -13.21 -4.56 -8.50
C LEU A 308 -13.78 -5.75 -7.71
N SER A 309 -13.10 -6.90 -7.73
CA SER A 309 -13.62 -8.18 -7.21
C SER A 309 -13.89 -8.21 -5.70
N SER A 310 -13.34 -7.27 -4.92
CA SER A 310 -13.67 -7.09 -3.50
C SER A 310 -14.87 -6.17 -3.25
N LEU A 311 -15.40 -5.47 -4.27
CA LEU A 311 -16.44 -4.45 -4.09
C LEU A 311 -17.80 -5.09 -3.80
N THR A 312 -18.36 -4.80 -2.64
CA THR A 312 -19.61 -5.43 -2.17
C THR A 312 -20.85 -4.54 -2.26
N SER A 313 -20.68 -3.22 -2.26
CA SER A 313 -21.76 -2.22 -2.34
C SER A 313 -21.30 -0.89 -2.95
N VAL A 314 -22.21 -0.25 -3.69
CA VAL A 314 -22.15 1.16 -4.09
C VAL A 314 -23.36 1.88 -3.49
N GLY A 315 -23.16 2.87 -2.62
CA GLY A 315 -24.25 3.51 -1.87
C GLY A 315 -25.09 4.49 -2.70
N GLY A 316 -24.53 5.04 -3.77
CA GLY A 316 -25.17 5.91 -4.74
C GLY A 316 -25.22 5.28 -6.14
N ASP A 317 -24.95 6.08 -7.16
CA ASP A 317 -25.07 5.67 -8.57
C ASP A 317 -23.82 4.94 -9.06
N MET A 318 -24.00 3.92 -9.92
CA MET A 318 -22.94 3.28 -10.69
C MET A 318 -23.08 3.61 -12.17
N GLU A 319 -22.06 4.23 -12.77
CA GLU A 319 -21.97 4.44 -14.21
C GLU A 319 -20.68 3.82 -14.78
N LEU A 320 -20.86 2.89 -15.71
CA LEU A 320 -19.80 2.28 -16.52
C LEU A 320 -20.06 2.67 -17.97
N SER A 321 -19.41 3.72 -18.46
CA SER A 321 -19.70 4.28 -19.77
C SER A 321 -18.47 4.52 -20.63
N ARG A 322 -18.62 4.43 -21.96
CA ARG A 322 -17.54 4.77 -22.93
C ARG A 322 -16.23 3.97 -22.77
N ASN A 323 -16.28 2.77 -22.20
CA ASN A 323 -15.13 1.86 -22.13
C ASN A 323 -15.12 0.99 -23.39
N SER A 324 -14.81 1.57 -24.54
CA SER A 324 -14.99 0.92 -25.85
C SER A 324 -14.12 -0.33 -26.07
N SER A 325 -13.01 -0.46 -25.33
CA SER A 325 -12.11 -1.61 -25.34
C SER A 325 -12.48 -2.70 -24.32
N LEU A 326 -13.44 -2.46 -23.42
CA LEU A 326 -13.79 -3.35 -22.32
C LEU A 326 -14.73 -4.45 -22.82
N THR A 327 -14.31 -5.71 -22.68
CA THR A 327 -15.05 -6.86 -23.24
C THR A 327 -15.99 -7.54 -22.26
N SER A 328 -15.80 -7.32 -20.96
CA SER A 328 -16.44 -8.04 -19.87
C SER A 328 -16.48 -7.24 -18.56
N LEU A 329 -17.38 -7.64 -17.65
CA LEU A 329 -17.47 -7.18 -16.26
C LEU A 329 -17.26 -8.34 -15.24
N ASP A 330 -16.57 -9.43 -15.62
CA ASP A 330 -16.37 -10.67 -14.83
C ASP A 330 -15.77 -10.51 -13.40
N HIS A 331 -15.43 -9.30 -12.99
CA HIS A 331 -14.88 -8.96 -11.67
C HIS A 331 -15.83 -8.09 -10.82
N LEU A 332 -17.11 -7.97 -11.18
CA LEU A 332 -18.16 -7.33 -10.35
C LEU A 332 -19.11 -8.35 -9.68
N GLY A 333 -18.83 -9.65 -9.78
CA GLY A 333 -19.65 -10.72 -9.20
C GLY A 333 -19.83 -10.69 -7.68
N SER A 334 -19.05 -9.90 -6.93
CA SER A 334 -19.20 -9.67 -5.48
C SER A 334 -20.22 -8.58 -5.12
N LEU A 335 -20.65 -7.75 -6.08
CA LEU A 335 -21.48 -6.58 -5.85
C LEU A 335 -22.93 -6.99 -5.53
N THR A 336 -23.40 -6.69 -4.31
CA THR A 336 -24.67 -7.22 -3.80
C THR A 336 -25.86 -6.25 -3.93
N SER A 337 -25.57 -4.95 -3.88
CA SER A 337 -26.55 -3.86 -3.89
C SER A 337 -25.96 -2.56 -4.41
N ILE A 338 -26.79 -1.79 -5.11
CA ILE A 338 -26.49 -0.43 -5.59
C ILE A 338 -27.64 0.48 -5.16
N GLY A 339 -27.33 1.54 -4.42
CA GLY A 339 -28.33 2.38 -3.76
C GLY A 339 -29.03 3.39 -4.68
N GLY A 340 -28.35 3.83 -5.73
CA GLY A 340 -28.86 4.73 -6.76
C GLY A 340 -29.12 4.03 -8.11
N ASP A 341 -28.84 4.74 -9.20
CA ASP A 341 -29.01 4.26 -10.57
C ASP A 341 -27.84 3.36 -11.01
N VAL A 342 -28.10 2.49 -12.00
CA VAL A 342 -27.09 1.71 -12.73
C VAL A 342 -27.12 2.09 -14.20
N ASN A 343 -26.05 2.66 -14.71
CA ASN A 343 -25.91 3.13 -16.08
C ASN A 343 -24.76 2.40 -16.77
N ILE A 344 -25.06 1.52 -17.73
CA ILE A 344 -24.08 0.78 -18.53
C ILE A 344 -24.30 1.15 -19.99
N PHE A 345 -23.42 2.00 -20.57
CA PHE A 345 -23.63 2.47 -21.95
C PHE A 345 -22.40 2.88 -22.77
N SER A 346 -22.52 2.83 -24.09
CA SER A 346 -21.41 3.09 -25.04
C SER A 346 -20.17 2.23 -24.77
N ASN A 347 -20.34 1.00 -24.26
CA ASN A 347 -19.27 0.02 -24.10
C ASN A 347 -19.33 -0.95 -25.29
N ASP A 348 -18.73 -0.52 -26.41
CA ASP A 348 -18.90 -1.12 -27.75
C ASP A 348 -18.29 -2.52 -27.94
N ALA A 349 -17.37 -2.95 -27.06
CA ALA A 349 -16.80 -4.30 -27.08
C ALA A 349 -17.39 -5.25 -26.01
N LEU A 350 -18.29 -4.75 -25.15
CA LEU A 350 -18.85 -5.49 -24.03
C LEU A 350 -19.73 -6.65 -24.52
N THR A 351 -19.43 -7.89 -24.12
CA THR A 351 -20.14 -9.08 -24.62
C THR A 351 -21.05 -9.75 -23.60
N ASN A 352 -20.72 -9.59 -22.31
CA ASN A 352 -21.37 -10.16 -21.14
C ASN A 352 -21.38 -9.14 -19.98
N LEU A 353 -22.14 -9.45 -18.93
CA LEU A 353 -22.11 -8.79 -17.63
C LEU A 353 -21.78 -9.86 -16.58
N ASP A 354 -21.13 -9.50 -15.47
CA ASP A 354 -21.17 -10.29 -14.23
C ASP A 354 -21.53 -9.36 -13.06
N LEU A 355 -22.81 -9.35 -12.72
CA LEU A 355 -23.36 -8.73 -11.53
C LEU A 355 -24.10 -9.81 -10.75
N SER A 356 -23.55 -11.05 -10.73
CA SER A 356 -24.31 -12.25 -10.39
C SER A 356 -24.74 -12.34 -8.92
N SER A 357 -24.20 -11.50 -8.04
CA SER A 357 -24.67 -11.30 -6.66
C SER A 357 -25.63 -10.11 -6.48
N LEU A 358 -25.86 -9.29 -7.51
CA LEU A 358 -26.66 -8.06 -7.40
C LEU A 358 -28.14 -8.42 -7.22
N THR A 359 -28.68 -8.13 -6.04
CA THR A 359 -30.05 -8.52 -5.68
C THR A 359 -31.09 -7.42 -5.90
N SER A 360 -30.66 -6.16 -5.88
CA SER A 360 -31.51 -4.97 -6.02
C SER A 360 -30.74 -3.75 -6.53
N VAL A 361 -31.45 -2.89 -7.27
CA VAL A 361 -31.02 -1.54 -7.67
C VAL A 361 -32.02 -0.55 -7.08
N GLY A 362 -31.55 0.45 -6.35
CA GLY A 362 -32.40 1.43 -5.65
C GLY A 362 -33.08 2.43 -6.57
N GLY A 363 -32.43 2.80 -7.68
CA GLY A 363 -32.95 3.68 -8.72
C GLY A 363 -33.31 2.94 -10.02
N ASP A 364 -32.88 3.49 -11.15
CA ASP A 364 -33.06 2.96 -12.50
C ASP A 364 -31.95 1.97 -12.89
N LEU A 365 -32.23 1.02 -13.78
CA LEU A 365 -31.27 0.17 -14.46
C LEU A 365 -31.32 0.45 -15.96
N ASN A 366 -30.32 1.19 -16.45
CA ASN A 366 -30.17 1.64 -17.83
C ASN A 366 -29.02 0.90 -18.51
N ILE A 367 -29.34 0.04 -19.48
CA ILE A 367 -28.37 -0.71 -20.29
C ILE A 367 -28.60 -0.38 -21.76
N PHE A 368 -27.73 0.45 -22.34
CA PHE A 368 -27.93 0.91 -23.71
C PHE A 368 -26.67 1.21 -24.52
N ASP A 369 -26.77 1.18 -25.85
CA ASP A 369 -25.62 1.51 -26.73
C ASP A 369 -24.40 0.60 -26.47
N SER A 370 -24.63 -0.66 -26.08
CA SER A 370 -23.59 -1.70 -25.97
C SER A 370 -23.80 -2.73 -27.09
N ASN A 371 -23.35 -2.35 -28.28
CA ASN A 371 -23.72 -2.99 -29.54
C ASN A 371 -23.34 -4.47 -29.67
N THR A 372 -22.34 -4.95 -28.91
CA THR A 372 -21.90 -6.37 -28.87
C THR A 372 -22.50 -7.19 -27.73
N LEU A 373 -23.29 -6.59 -26.84
CA LEU A 373 -23.83 -7.28 -25.66
C LEU A 373 -24.85 -8.34 -26.09
N THR A 374 -24.56 -9.61 -25.85
CA THR A 374 -25.36 -10.73 -26.39
C THR A 374 -26.43 -11.26 -25.44
N SER A 375 -26.23 -11.04 -24.14
CA SER A 375 -27.03 -11.59 -23.04
C SER A 375 -26.95 -10.68 -21.79
N LEU A 376 -27.93 -10.84 -20.89
CA LEU A 376 -27.97 -10.21 -19.57
C LEU A 376 -27.72 -11.21 -18.42
N ASP A 377 -27.24 -12.43 -18.69
CA ASP A 377 -27.13 -13.54 -17.72
C ASP A 377 -26.46 -13.17 -16.37
N GLY A 378 -25.54 -12.21 -16.38
CA GLY A 378 -24.93 -11.64 -15.17
C GLY A 378 -25.90 -11.00 -14.18
N LEU A 379 -27.16 -10.74 -14.55
CA LEU A 379 -28.18 -10.16 -13.66
C LEU A 379 -29.06 -11.20 -12.96
N GLY A 380 -28.71 -12.49 -13.05
CA GLY A 380 -29.55 -13.61 -12.60
C GLY A 380 -30.05 -13.59 -11.15
N SER A 381 -29.45 -12.79 -10.25
CA SER A 381 -29.92 -12.63 -8.86
C SER A 381 -30.82 -11.40 -8.64
N LEU A 382 -31.02 -10.56 -9.64
CA LEU A 382 -31.75 -9.30 -9.52
C LEU A 382 -33.25 -9.55 -9.31
N THR A 383 -33.78 -9.09 -8.17
CA THR A 383 -35.19 -9.33 -7.79
C THR A 383 -36.09 -8.10 -7.91
N SER A 384 -35.51 -6.90 -7.84
CA SER A 384 -36.23 -5.63 -7.88
C SER A 384 -35.36 -4.48 -8.39
N ILE A 385 -36.01 -3.56 -9.11
CA ILE A 385 -35.47 -2.26 -9.54
C ILE A 385 -36.43 -1.20 -8.99
N GLY A 386 -35.91 -0.18 -8.31
CA GLY A 386 -36.73 0.84 -7.65
C GLY A 386 -37.51 1.72 -8.63
N GLY A 387 -36.88 2.06 -9.76
CA GLY A 387 -37.44 2.89 -10.83
C GLY A 387 -37.64 2.14 -12.15
N THR A 388 -36.90 2.54 -13.16
CA THR A 388 -37.02 2.15 -14.57
C THR A 388 -36.07 1.00 -14.91
N LEU A 389 -36.54 0.02 -15.68
CA LEU A 389 -35.67 -0.85 -16.47
C LEU A 389 -35.66 -0.36 -17.91
N PHE A 390 -34.54 0.17 -18.37
CA PHE A 390 -34.33 0.65 -19.74
C PHE A 390 -33.27 -0.20 -20.44
N VAL A 391 -33.69 -1.02 -21.41
CA VAL A 391 -32.81 -1.88 -22.22
C VAL A 391 -32.96 -1.49 -23.69
N SER A 392 -32.00 -0.72 -24.23
CA SER A 392 -32.16 -0.12 -25.55
C SER A 392 -30.90 -0.02 -26.40
N PHE A 393 -31.00 -0.09 -27.73
CA PHE A 393 -29.82 0.04 -28.63
C PHE A 393 -28.70 -0.99 -28.34
N ASN A 394 -29.05 -2.21 -27.92
CA ASN A 394 -28.11 -3.32 -27.79
C ASN A 394 -28.32 -4.26 -28.97
N ASP A 395 -27.74 -3.92 -30.12
CA ASP A 395 -28.08 -4.54 -31.41
C ASP A 395 -27.86 -6.07 -31.45
N ALA A 396 -26.88 -6.59 -30.70
CA ALA A 396 -26.58 -8.03 -30.59
C ALA A 396 -27.36 -8.78 -29.49
N LEU A 397 -28.20 -8.10 -28.70
CA LEU A 397 -28.89 -8.69 -27.56
C LEU A 397 -30.02 -9.61 -28.03
N THR A 398 -29.94 -10.90 -27.71
CA THR A 398 -30.83 -11.93 -28.28
C THR A 398 -32.04 -12.30 -27.42
N ASN A 399 -31.91 -12.15 -26.10
CA ASN A 399 -32.90 -12.52 -25.08
C ASN A 399 -32.73 -11.65 -23.81
N LEU A 400 -33.59 -11.84 -22.80
CA LEU A 400 -33.54 -11.17 -21.50
C LEU A 400 -33.41 -12.15 -20.31
N ASP A 401 -32.95 -13.39 -20.53
CA ASP A 401 -33.11 -14.51 -19.59
C ASP A 401 -32.44 -14.28 -18.22
N GLY A 402 -31.37 -13.47 -18.19
CA GLY A 402 -30.73 -13.00 -16.96
C GLY A 402 -31.63 -12.18 -16.03
N LEU A 403 -32.80 -11.70 -16.49
CA LEU A 403 -33.78 -11.00 -15.65
C LEU A 403 -34.84 -11.94 -15.05
N SER A 404 -34.72 -13.25 -15.21
CA SER A 404 -35.72 -14.26 -14.82
C SER A 404 -36.17 -14.26 -13.35
N ASN A 405 -35.43 -13.64 -12.44
CA ASN A 405 -35.81 -13.46 -11.03
C ASN A 405 -36.42 -12.07 -10.71
N LEU A 406 -36.51 -11.15 -11.68
CA LEU A 406 -37.06 -9.81 -11.49
C LEU A 406 -38.58 -9.87 -11.25
N THR A 407 -39.01 -9.46 -10.05
CA THR A 407 -40.43 -9.52 -9.63
C THR A 407 -41.13 -8.17 -9.65
N TYR A 408 -40.36 -7.07 -9.61
CA TYR A 408 -40.87 -5.70 -9.53
C TYR A 408 -40.00 -4.72 -10.32
N VAL A 409 -40.68 -3.84 -11.06
CA VAL A 409 -40.13 -2.64 -11.69
C VAL A 409 -41.23 -1.57 -11.75
N HIS A 410 -40.88 -0.28 -11.66
CA HIS A 410 -41.87 0.79 -11.79
C HIS A 410 -42.20 1.07 -13.26
N TYR A 411 -41.20 1.30 -14.11
CA TYR A 411 -41.34 1.51 -15.56
C TYR A 411 -40.50 0.48 -16.32
N LEU A 412 -41.01 -0.07 -17.41
CA LEU A 412 -40.27 -1.01 -18.26
C LEU A 412 -40.21 -0.52 -19.70
N SER A 413 -39.01 -0.30 -20.22
CA SER A 413 -38.77 0.08 -21.61
C SER A 413 -37.73 -0.84 -22.24
N VAL A 414 -38.16 -1.68 -23.18
CA VAL A 414 -37.29 -2.54 -23.98
C VAL A 414 -37.45 -2.16 -25.45
N GLY A 415 -36.42 -1.60 -26.08
CA GLY A 415 -36.55 -1.20 -27.47
C GLY A 415 -35.27 -1.01 -28.27
N TYR A 416 -35.41 -0.86 -29.58
CA TYR A 416 -34.25 -0.69 -30.49
C TYR A 416 -33.18 -1.80 -30.35
N ASN A 417 -33.54 -3.00 -29.90
CA ASN A 417 -32.62 -4.15 -29.83
C ASN A 417 -32.88 -5.02 -31.06
N ALA A 418 -32.15 -4.77 -32.16
CA ALA A 418 -32.53 -5.27 -33.48
C ALA A 418 -32.60 -6.81 -33.60
N THR A 419 -31.80 -7.54 -32.82
CA THR A 419 -31.77 -9.02 -32.81
C THR A 419 -32.51 -9.68 -31.64
N LEU A 420 -33.22 -8.91 -30.81
CA LEU A 420 -33.96 -9.44 -29.66
C LEU A 420 -35.11 -10.34 -30.12
N THR A 421 -35.04 -11.63 -29.78
CA THR A 421 -36.03 -12.65 -30.24
C THR A 421 -37.00 -13.10 -29.15
N SER A 422 -36.62 -12.96 -27.87
CA SER A 422 -37.42 -13.37 -26.72
C SER A 422 -37.30 -12.35 -25.58
N ILE A 423 -38.37 -12.24 -24.79
CA ILE A 423 -38.42 -11.51 -23.52
C ILE A 423 -38.85 -12.45 -22.37
N ASP A 424 -38.68 -13.77 -22.53
CA ASP A 424 -39.13 -14.81 -21.57
C ASP A 424 -38.53 -14.61 -20.16
N GLY A 425 -37.34 -14.01 -20.06
CA GLY A 425 -36.73 -13.57 -18.79
C GLY A 425 -37.54 -12.56 -17.99
N LEU A 426 -38.61 -11.96 -18.52
CA LEU A 426 -39.51 -11.09 -17.76
C LEU A 426 -40.62 -11.86 -17.01
N SER A 427 -40.67 -13.19 -17.14
CA SER A 427 -41.77 -14.05 -16.66
C SER A 427 -42.07 -14.00 -15.17
N SER A 428 -41.18 -13.48 -14.34
CA SER A 428 -41.42 -13.27 -12.90
C SER A 428 -42.17 -11.98 -12.54
N LEU A 429 -42.35 -11.05 -13.50
CA LEU A 429 -43.11 -9.81 -13.29
C LEU A 429 -44.62 -10.10 -13.17
N THR A 430 -45.27 -9.49 -12.17
CA THR A 430 -46.71 -9.66 -11.91
C THR A 430 -47.55 -8.39 -12.09
N SER A 431 -46.90 -7.23 -12.08
CA SER A 431 -47.50 -5.91 -12.29
C SER A 431 -46.43 -4.90 -12.67
N ILE A 432 -46.77 -3.91 -13.49
CA ILE A 432 -45.92 -2.74 -13.76
C ILE A 432 -46.64 -1.49 -13.24
N GLY A 433 -45.96 -0.71 -12.41
CA GLY A 433 -46.57 0.43 -11.71
C GLY A 433 -46.84 1.65 -12.60
N GLY A 434 -46.04 1.82 -13.64
CA GLY A 434 -46.09 2.90 -14.64
C GLY A 434 -46.28 2.34 -16.05
N ASP A 435 -45.47 2.83 -16.98
CA ASP A 435 -45.54 2.48 -18.41
C ASP A 435 -44.79 1.15 -18.73
N LEU A 436 -45.28 0.45 -19.75
CA LEU A 436 -44.68 -0.72 -20.39
C LEU A 436 -44.50 -0.45 -21.88
N ASP A 437 -43.26 -0.21 -22.27
CA ASP A 437 -42.85 0.16 -23.62
C ASP A 437 -42.03 -0.97 -24.26
N ILE A 438 -42.57 -1.56 -25.33
CA ILE A 438 -41.89 -2.57 -26.17
C ILE A 438 -41.83 -2.00 -27.59
N LEU A 439 -40.69 -1.44 -28.00
CA LEU A 439 -40.59 -0.68 -29.25
C LEU A 439 -39.40 -1.04 -30.17
N ASP A 440 -39.62 -1.15 -31.47
CA ASP A 440 -38.56 -1.33 -32.49
C ASP A 440 -37.64 -2.57 -32.25
N ASN A 441 -38.14 -3.60 -31.57
CA ASN A 441 -37.45 -4.90 -31.44
C ASN A 441 -37.76 -5.74 -32.68
N ASN A 442 -37.01 -5.51 -33.76
CA ASN A 442 -37.36 -5.97 -35.10
C ASN A 442 -37.41 -7.50 -35.29
N ALA A 443 -36.74 -8.28 -34.42
CA ALA A 443 -36.74 -9.74 -34.45
C ALA A 443 -37.77 -10.40 -33.49
N LEU A 444 -38.45 -9.62 -32.64
CA LEU A 444 -39.38 -10.12 -31.63
C LEU A 444 -40.70 -10.58 -32.28
N THR A 445 -41.14 -11.82 -31.98
CA THR A 445 -42.26 -12.46 -32.71
C THR A 445 -43.56 -12.61 -31.91
N ASN A 446 -43.48 -12.59 -30.58
CA ASN A 446 -44.57 -12.66 -29.61
C ASN A 446 -44.17 -11.84 -28.35
N LEU A 447 -44.93 -11.95 -27.25
CA LEU A 447 -44.63 -11.29 -25.98
C LEU A 447 -44.59 -12.29 -24.81
N THR A 448 -44.23 -13.56 -25.07
CA THR A 448 -44.07 -14.55 -24.00
C THR A 448 -42.95 -14.10 -23.05
N GLY A 449 -43.17 -14.31 -21.76
CA GLY A 449 -42.44 -13.63 -20.69
C GLY A 449 -43.25 -12.53 -20.01
N LEU A 450 -44.34 -12.04 -20.60
CA LEU A 450 -45.25 -11.10 -19.92
C LEU A 450 -46.47 -11.80 -19.28
N ASP A 451 -46.54 -13.14 -19.36
CA ASP A 451 -47.71 -13.99 -19.05
C ASP A 451 -48.30 -13.81 -17.65
N ASN A 452 -47.52 -13.36 -16.68
CA ASN A 452 -47.92 -13.16 -15.29
C ASN A 452 -48.34 -11.71 -14.96
N ILE A 453 -48.16 -10.76 -15.88
CA ILE A 453 -48.49 -9.35 -15.66
C ILE A 453 -50.02 -9.19 -15.72
N THR A 454 -50.60 -8.72 -14.60
CA THR A 454 -52.05 -8.56 -14.45
C THR A 454 -52.53 -7.13 -14.65
N THR A 455 -51.64 -6.14 -14.46
CA THR A 455 -51.93 -4.71 -14.55
C THR A 455 -50.72 -3.91 -15.04
N VAL A 456 -50.97 -2.91 -15.89
CA VAL A 456 -50.05 -1.82 -16.23
C VAL A 456 -50.67 -0.52 -15.74
N GLY A 457 -50.00 0.20 -14.83
CA GLY A 457 -50.56 1.40 -14.19
C GLY A 457 -50.67 2.60 -15.14
N GLY A 458 -49.73 2.73 -16.08
CA GLY A 458 -49.69 3.75 -17.12
C GLY A 458 -50.05 3.21 -18.49
N THR A 459 -49.19 3.50 -19.46
CA THR A 459 -49.34 3.19 -20.88
C THR A 459 -48.81 1.79 -21.19
N LEU A 460 -49.57 1.00 -21.96
CA LEU A 460 -49.01 -0.13 -22.70
C LEU A 460 -48.70 0.33 -24.13
N TYR A 461 -47.42 0.56 -24.44
CA TYR A 461 -46.94 1.01 -25.74
C TYR A 461 -46.18 -0.11 -26.45
N ILE A 462 -46.80 -0.71 -27.47
CA ILE A 462 -46.18 -1.78 -28.28
C ILE A 462 -46.12 -1.29 -29.72
N ALA A 463 -44.93 -0.89 -30.20
CA ALA A 463 -44.82 -0.27 -31.52
C ALA A 463 -43.58 -0.63 -32.34
N TYR A 464 -43.72 -0.63 -33.66
CA TYR A 464 -42.61 -0.86 -34.62
C TYR A 464 -41.90 -2.23 -34.49
N ASN A 465 -42.45 -3.19 -33.75
CA ASN A 465 -41.91 -4.55 -33.66
C ASN A 465 -42.32 -5.31 -34.93
N ASN A 466 -41.51 -5.18 -36.00
CA ASN A 466 -41.93 -5.55 -37.36
C ASN A 466 -42.18 -7.06 -37.56
N ALA A 467 -41.51 -7.93 -36.79
CA ALA A 467 -41.74 -9.38 -36.80
C ALA A 467 -42.83 -9.86 -35.84
N LEU A 468 -43.43 -8.98 -35.03
CA LEU A 468 -44.44 -9.34 -34.04
C LEU A 468 -45.69 -9.87 -34.74
N THR A 469 -46.06 -11.12 -34.48
CA THR A 469 -47.22 -11.79 -35.10
C THR A 469 -48.34 -12.13 -34.12
N SER A 470 -48.04 -12.14 -32.82
CA SER A 470 -48.98 -12.48 -31.76
C SER A 470 -48.85 -11.53 -30.57
N LEU A 471 -49.88 -11.52 -29.72
CA LEU A 471 -49.90 -10.89 -28.40
C LEU A 471 -49.91 -11.94 -27.27
N ASP A 472 -49.59 -13.21 -27.59
CA ASP A 472 -49.35 -14.26 -26.59
C ASP A 472 -48.37 -13.74 -25.53
N GLY A 473 -48.69 -13.96 -24.25
CA GLY A 473 -48.04 -13.33 -23.10
C GLY A 473 -48.85 -12.18 -22.48
N LEU A 474 -49.83 -11.59 -23.16
CA LEU A 474 -50.68 -10.53 -22.58
C LEU A 474 -52.02 -11.03 -22.01
N ASP A 475 -52.29 -12.33 -22.05
CA ASP A 475 -53.60 -12.93 -21.70
C ASP A 475 -54.06 -12.67 -20.24
N SER A 476 -53.11 -12.41 -19.33
CA SER A 476 -53.39 -12.11 -17.92
C SER A 476 -53.73 -10.64 -17.65
N LEU A 477 -53.53 -9.74 -18.60
CA LEU A 477 -53.78 -8.30 -18.39
C LEU A 477 -55.28 -8.02 -18.22
N THR A 478 -55.63 -7.41 -17.09
CA THR A 478 -57.01 -7.07 -16.74
C THR A 478 -57.30 -5.56 -16.77
N SER A 479 -56.28 -4.74 -16.49
CA SER A 479 -56.39 -3.28 -16.42
C SER A 479 -55.12 -2.61 -16.95
N ILE A 480 -55.32 -1.57 -17.75
CA ILE A 480 -54.27 -0.72 -18.35
C ILE A 480 -54.73 0.74 -18.19
N GLY A 481 -53.81 1.66 -17.94
CA GLY A 481 -54.08 3.11 -18.01
C GLY A 481 -54.42 3.51 -19.44
N ASP A 482 -53.41 3.67 -20.30
CA ASP A 482 -53.54 4.02 -21.73
C ASP A 482 -53.05 2.87 -22.63
N LEU A 483 -53.65 2.68 -23.81
CA LEU A 483 -53.28 1.58 -24.72
C LEU A 483 -52.85 2.10 -26.10
N SER A 484 -51.63 1.77 -26.53
CA SER A 484 -51.12 2.10 -27.86
C SER A 484 -50.36 0.92 -28.48
N ILE A 485 -51.05 0.12 -29.30
CA ILE A 485 -50.43 -0.97 -30.08
C ILE A 485 -50.41 -0.53 -31.54
N ALA A 486 -49.25 -0.14 -32.08
CA ALA A 486 -49.20 0.59 -33.36
C ALA A 486 -48.00 0.24 -34.25
N ASN A 487 -48.19 0.33 -35.57
CA ASN A 487 -47.10 0.14 -36.55
C ASN A 487 -46.38 -1.23 -36.47
N ASN A 488 -47.01 -2.27 -35.92
CA ASN A 488 -46.44 -3.62 -35.89
C ASN A 488 -46.86 -4.35 -37.18
N ASN A 489 -46.03 -4.25 -38.22
CA ASN A 489 -46.41 -4.59 -39.60
C ASN A 489 -46.82 -6.06 -39.85
N SER A 490 -46.42 -7.00 -38.97
CA SER A 490 -46.82 -8.41 -39.06
C SER A 490 -48.01 -8.78 -38.15
N LEU A 491 -48.40 -7.90 -37.21
CA LEU A 491 -49.41 -8.18 -36.20
C LEU A 491 -50.81 -7.90 -36.73
N CYS A 492 -51.71 -8.87 -36.69
CA CYS A 492 -53.06 -8.71 -37.24
C CYS A 492 -53.89 -7.72 -36.43
N LEU A 493 -54.46 -6.70 -37.10
CA LEU A 493 -55.34 -5.71 -36.45
C LEU A 493 -56.56 -6.38 -35.80
N SER A 494 -57.02 -7.50 -36.35
CA SER A 494 -58.08 -8.34 -35.76
C SER A 494 -57.71 -8.92 -34.39
N LEU A 495 -56.44 -9.32 -34.18
CA LEU A 495 -55.93 -9.75 -32.87
C LEU A 495 -55.81 -8.57 -31.90
N VAL A 496 -55.24 -7.46 -32.35
CA VAL A 496 -55.10 -6.23 -31.54
C VAL A 496 -56.46 -5.74 -31.05
N ASN A 497 -57.46 -5.68 -31.93
CA ASN A 497 -58.82 -5.31 -31.56
C ASN A 497 -59.48 -6.34 -30.62
N THR A 498 -59.17 -7.63 -30.75
CA THR A 498 -59.70 -8.65 -29.82
C THR A 498 -59.13 -8.46 -28.42
N PHE A 499 -57.82 -8.29 -28.29
CA PHE A 499 -57.14 -7.97 -27.04
C PHE A 499 -57.67 -6.67 -26.41
N ALA A 500 -57.73 -5.59 -27.19
CA ALA A 500 -58.17 -4.27 -26.72
C ALA A 500 -59.63 -4.23 -26.24
N ASN A 501 -60.48 -5.16 -26.68
CA ASN A 501 -61.86 -5.33 -26.17
C ASN A 501 -61.94 -6.30 -24.97
N GLY A 502 -60.89 -7.10 -24.71
CA GLY A 502 -60.82 -8.04 -23.58
C GLY A 502 -60.28 -7.42 -22.29
N VAL A 503 -59.48 -6.36 -22.39
CA VAL A 503 -58.83 -5.66 -21.26
C VAL A 503 -59.55 -4.36 -20.90
N THR A 504 -59.49 -3.96 -19.62
CA THR A 504 -60.01 -2.66 -19.18
C THR A 504 -58.98 -1.56 -19.46
N VAL A 505 -59.23 -0.71 -20.45
CA VAL A 505 -58.43 0.51 -20.69
C VAL A 505 -59.15 1.70 -20.03
N VAL A 506 -58.44 2.46 -19.19
CA VAL A 506 -59.02 3.55 -18.37
C VAL A 506 -59.03 4.89 -19.13
N GLY A 507 -57.97 5.16 -19.91
CA GLY A 507 -57.76 6.39 -20.64
C GLY A 507 -57.96 6.23 -22.16
N TRP A 508 -56.97 6.61 -22.97
CA TRP A 508 -57.05 6.58 -24.43
C TRP A 508 -56.56 5.26 -25.03
N MET A 509 -57.01 5.01 -26.26
CA MET A 509 -56.72 3.79 -27.01
C MET A 509 -56.35 4.14 -28.45
N TYR A 510 -55.26 3.56 -28.95
CA TYR A 510 -54.81 3.63 -30.33
C TYR A 510 -54.30 2.28 -30.82
N THR A 511 -54.82 1.82 -31.96
CA THR A 511 -54.51 0.50 -32.54
C THR A 511 -54.08 0.58 -34.01
N GLY A 512 -53.63 1.76 -34.46
CA GLY A 512 -53.40 2.05 -35.89
C GLY A 512 -52.04 1.58 -36.44
N GLY A 513 -52.00 1.25 -37.73
CA GLY A 513 -50.76 0.86 -38.43
C GLY A 513 -50.35 -0.61 -38.28
N ASN A 514 -51.21 -1.45 -37.71
CA ASN A 514 -51.03 -2.89 -37.69
C ASN A 514 -51.53 -3.52 -39.01
N ASN A 515 -51.41 -4.85 -39.17
CA ASN A 515 -51.74 -5.54 -40.41
C ASN A 515 -53.27 -5.73 -40.61
N ASP A 516 -53.83 -4.97 -41.56
CA ASP A 516 -55.24 -5.05 -41.99
C ASP A 516 -55.53 -6.18 -43.00
N SER A 517 -54.51 -6.91 -43.46
CA SER A 517 -54.61 -7.90 -44.54
C SER A 517 -54.65 -9.37 -44.06
N CYS A 518 -54.95 -9.58 -42.78
CA CYS A 518 -55.31 -10.86 -42.16
C CYS A 518 -56.63 -10.77 -41.38
#